data_AF-A0A7C3N401-F1
#
_entry.id   AF-A0A7C3N401-F1
#
_cell.length_a   1.000
_cell.length_b   1.000
_cell.length_c   1.000
_cell.angle_alpha   90.00
_cell.angle_beta   90.00
_cell.angle_gamma   90.00
#
_symmetry.space_group_name_H-M   'P 1'
#
loop_
_entity.id
_entity.type
_entity.pdbx_description
1 polymer ?
#
loop_
_entity_poly.entity_id
_entity_poly.type
_entity_poly.pdbx_seq_one_letter_code
_entity_poly.pdbx_strand_id
1 'polypeptide(L)'
;MLRFRRMWGFLLVFSALAAGSALGKELKVEGRVLQFETPPFRLTLPVECQLIHTSSVENKEENSRTRSYLLAHWKKNQAEEIVIIQIADKTDPRAGPMVVPPLKPLSEKRLFSKGKRKRTGLEIDYLIQAMAWNPASSSLRPLKGKGVIVPSSWVLQGQFLFPYYGDHAVLVRYSKDVNSFGWKVSQEGKNWERESISGNERKTLEVFEKMFLEVIDSLRID
;
A
#
# COMPACT_ATOMS: atom_id res chain seq x y z
N MET A 1 -22.78 -20.00 -18.09
CA MET A 1 -22.59 -19.73 -16.65
C MET A 1 -21.50 -20.63 -16.11
N LEU A 2 -20.23 -20.20 -16.13
CA LEU A 2 -19.15 -20.93 -15.48
C LEU A 2 -18.94 -20.39 -14.06
N ARG A 3 -19.12 -21.29 -13.09
CA ARG A 3 -18.87 -21.05 -11.67
C ARG A 3 -17.36 -20.99 -11.44
N PHE A 4 -16.81 -19.79 -11.25
CA PHE A 4 -15.45 -19.62 -10.73
C PHE A 4 -15.44 -19.94 -9.22
N ARG A 5 -14.93 -21.12 -8.88
CA ARG A 5 -14.69 -21.55 -7.50
C ARG A 5 -13.17 -21.76 -7.32
N ARG A 6 -12.65 -21.02 -6.33
CA ARG A 6 -11.47 -21.28 -5.47
C ARG A 6 -10.08 -20.79 -5.90
N MET A 7 -9.40 -20.34 -4.83
CA MET A 7 -7.97 -20.12 -4.61
C MET A 7 -7.38 -18.79 -5.08
N TRP A 8 -7.45 -17.79 -4.19
CA TRP A 8 -6.78 -16.51 -4.31
C TRP A 8 -5.85 -16.37 -3.11
N GLY A 9 -4.61 -16.85 -3.27
CA GLY A 9 -3.49 -16.43 -2.45
C GLY A 9 -2.71 -15.40 -3.26
N PHE A 10 -2.72 -14.13 -2.84
CA PHE A 10 -1.74 -13.17 -3.34
C PHE A 10 -0.36 -13.63 -2.86
N LEU A 11 0.26 -14.55 -3.59
CA LEU A 11 1.62 -14.98 -3.32
C LEU A 11 2.54 -13.89 -3.86
N LEU A 12 3.19 -13.17 -2.94
CA LEU A 12 4.26 -12.22 -3.20
C LEU A 12 5.48 -12.95 -3.77
N VAL A 13 5.54 -13.15 -5.08
CA VAL A 13 6.75 -13.61 -5.78
C VAL A 13 7.45 -12.38 -6.35
N PHE A 14 8.41 -11.85 -5.60
CA PHE A 14 9.45 -10.98 -6.15
C PHE A 14 10.46 -11.87 -6.87
N SER A 15 10.24 -12.14 -8.15
CA SER A 15 11.29 -12.68 -9.02
C SER A 15 12.25 -11.55 -9.36
N ALA A 16 13.51 -11.71 -8.97
CA ALA A 16 14.58 -10.81 -9.33
C ALA A 16 14.95 -11.04 -10.81
N LEU A 17 14.25 -10.34 -11.72
CA LEU A 17 14.82 -10.01 -13.02
C LEU A 17 15.17 -8.52 -13.00
N ALA A 18 16.45 -8.24 -12.95
CA ALA A 18 16.99 -6.91 -13.19
C ALA A 18 16.73 -6.53 -14.66
N ALA A 19 15.70 -5.72 -14.90
CA ALA A 19 15.56 -4.93 -16.11
C ALA A 19 15.84 -3.47 -15.74
N GLY A 20 17.01 -2.99 -16.16
CA GLY A 20 17.42 -1.60 -16.01
C GLY A 20 16.50 -0.65 -16.79
N SER A 21 16.24 0.50 -16.15
CA SER A 21 16.06 1.85 -16.74
C SER A 21 14.89 2.19 -17.69
N ALA A 22 13.84 1.36 -17.84
CA ALA A 22 12.58 1.79 -18.48
C ALA A 22 11.43 2.07 -17.50
N LEU A 23 11.32 1.28 -16.42
CA LEU A 23 10.21 1.38 -15.44
C LEU A 23 10.25 2.63 -14.55
N GLY A 24 11.39 3.32 -14.49
CA GLY A 24 11.54 4.58 -13.74
C GLY A 24 10.94 5.81 -14.43
N LYS A 25 10.46 5.69 -15.67
CA LYS A 25 9.85 6.82 -16.40
C LYS A 25 8.35 7.01 -16.11
N GLU A 26 7.67 5.96 -15.67
CA GLU A 26 6.20 5.97 -15.49
C GLU A 26 5.73 6.57 -14.17
N LEU A 27 6.63 6.72 -13.19
CA LEU A 27 6.40 7.36 -11.91
C LEU A 27 7.38 8.53 -11.73
N LYS A 28 6.86 9.74 -11.59
CA LYS A 28 7.62 10.93 -11.18
C LYS A 28 7.35 11.20 -9.69
N VAL A 29 8.43 11.42 -8.95
CA VAL A 29 8.38 11.77 -7.52
C VAL A 29 8.90 13.19 -7.37
N GLU A 30 8.01 14.11 -6.99
CA GLU A 30 8.30 15.54 -6.81
C GLU A 30 7.95 15.95 -5.38
N GLY A 31 8.95 15.88 -4.49
CA GLY A 31 8.74 16.06 -3.06
C GLY A 31 7.73 15.05 -2.52
N ARG A 32 6.56 15.53 -2.11
CA ARG A 32 5.46 14.68 -1.58
C ARG A 32 4.51 14.16 -2.65
N VAL A 33 4.61 14.65 -3.88
CA VAL A 33 3.68 14.30 -4.96
C VAL A 33 4.23 13.13 -5.76
N LEU A 34 3.38 12.13 -5.96
CA LEU A 34 3.59 11.00 -6.85
C LEU A 34 2.72 11.20 -8.09
N GLN A 35 3.32 11.22 -9.27
CA GLN A 35 2.61 11.32 -10.53
C GLN A 35 2.88 10.09 -11.39
N PHE A 36 1.81 9.40 -11.77
CA PHE A 36 1.83 8.22 -12.61
C PHE A 36 1.38 8.61 -14.02
N GLU A 37 2.06 8.08 -15.05
CA GLU A 37 1.70 8.31 -16.45
C GLU A 37 0.74 7.25 -17.00
N THR A 38 0.73 6.05 -16.40
CA THR A 38 -0.14 4.95 -16.83
C THR A 38 -0.59 4.12 -15.63
N PRO A 39 -1.89 4.06 -15.30
CA PRO A 39 -2.87 5.06 -15.69
C PRO A 39 -2.47 6.46 -15.18
N PRO A 40 -2.95 7.54 -15.80
CA PRO A 40 -2.65 8.89 -15.36
C PRO A 40 -3.36 9.20 -14.03
N PHE A 41 -2.59 9.31 -12.95
CA PHE A 41 -3.11 9.80 -11.69
C PHE A 41 -2.00 10.38 -10.84
N ARG A 42 -2.38 11.21 -9.86
CA ARG A 42 -1.46 11.74 -8.87
C ARG A 42 -1.98 11.56 -7.46
N LEU A 43 -1.04 11.41 -6.53
CA LEU A 43 -1.27 11.21 -5.11
C LEU A 43 -0.29 12.08 -4.32
N THR A 44 -0.73 12.69 -3.24
CA THR A 44 0.15 13.42 -2.31
C THR A 44 0.34 12.61 -1.04
N LEU A 45 1.59 12.33 -0.69
CA LEU A 45 1.96 11.67 0.55
C LEU A 45 2.09 12.67 1.72
N PRO A 46 1.99 12.22 2.99
CA PRO A 46 2.16 13.11 4.13
C PRO A 46 3.60 13.65 4.25
N VAL A 47 4.57 12.81 3.91
CA VAL A 47 6.01 13.09 3.91
C VAL A 47 6.63 12.78 2.56
N GLU A 48 7.83 13.31 2.33
CA GLU A 48 8.63 12.97 1.16
C GLU A 48 9.25 11.58 1.32
N CYS A 49 8.98 10.73 0.32
CA CYS A 49 9.46 9.35 0.27
C CYS A 49 10.37 9.18 -0.94
N GLN A 50 11.47 8.46 -0.77
CA GLN A 50 12.36 8.11 -1.87
C GLN A 50 11.93 6.79 -2.51
N LEU A 51 12.05 6.71 -3.84
CA LEU A 51 11.84 5.46 -4.57
C LEU A 51 12.99 4.47 -4.29
N ILE A 52 12.64 3.31 -3.77
CA ILE A 52 13.59 2.27 -3.35
C ILE A 52 13.73 1.21 -4.42
N HIS A 53 12.60 0.76 -4.97
CA HIS A 53 12.58 -0.35 -5.91
C HIS A 53 11.36 -0.29 -6.81
N THR A 54 11.51 -0.82 -8.02
CA THR A 54 10.45 -1.03 -9.00
C THR A 54 10.53 -2.45 -9.52
N SER A 55 9.38 -3.10 -9.67
CA SER A 55 9.27 -4.42 -10.30
C SER A 55 8.06 -4.48 -11.22
N SER A 56 8.09 -5.38 -12.20
CA SER A 56 6.97 -5.67 -13.08
C SER A 56 6.86 -7.17 -13.31
N VAL A 57 5.71 -7.76 -12.99
CA VAL A 57 5.48 -9.20 -13.07
C VAL A 57 4.21 -9.48 -13.86
N GLU A 58 4.29 -10.35 -14.87
CA GLU A 58 3.12 -10.82 -15.60
C GLU A 58 2.39 -11.94 -14.84
N ASN A 59 1.06 -11.86 -14.83
CA ASN A 59 0.18 -12.92 -14.40
C ASN A 59 -0.70 -13.36 -15.58
N LYS A 60 -0.23 -14.42 -16.27
CA LYS A 60 -0.88 -14.94 -17.47
C LYS A 60 -2.27 -15.52 -17.19
N GLU A 61 -2.48 -16.09 -16.01
CA GLU A 61 -3.78 -16.67 -15.63
C GLU A 61 -4.86 -15.60 -15.43
N GLU A 62 -4.44 -14.40 -15.04
CA GLU A 62 -5.32 -13.25 -14.80
C GLU A 62 -5.36 -12.26 -15.98
N ASN A 63 -4.68 -12.55 -17.10
CA ASN A 63 -4.49 -11.61 -18.21
C ASN A 63 -4.06 -10.22 -17.72
N SER A 64 -3.08 -10.19 -16.82
CA SER A 64 -2.63 -8.95 -16.20
C SER A 64 -1.11 -8.86 -16.08
N ARG A 65 -0.61 -7.63 -15.96
CA ARG A 65 0.78 -7.32 -15.58
C ARG A 65 0.73 -6.40 -14.38
N THR A 66 1.39 -6.77 -13.30
CA THR A 66 1.45 -5.96 -12.08
C THR A 66 2.80 -5.25 -11.99
N ARG A 67 2.77 -3.92 -12.09
CA ARG A 67 3.87 -3.04 -11.73
C ARG A 67 3.80 -2.73 -10.24
N SER A 68 4.94 -2.71 -9.56
CA SER A 68 5.03 -2.42 -8.14
C SER A 68 6.15 -1.41 -7.86
N TYR A 69 5.86 -0.44 -7.01
CA TYR A 69 6.77 0.62 -6.59
C TYR A 69 6.86 0.58 -5.07
N LEU A 70 8.09 0.51 -4.56
CA LEU A 70 8.40 0.58 -3.14
C LEU A 70 9.06 1.93 -2.87
N LEU A 71 8.41 2.76 -2.06
CA LEU A 71 8.94 4.01 -1.56
C LEU A 71 9.09 3.96 -0.04
N ALA A 72 10.03 4.74 0.51
CA ALA A 72 10.17 4.86 1.95
C ALA A 72 10.66 6.24 2.38
N HIS A 73 10.28 6.59 3.60
CA HIS A 73 10.86 7.66 4.39
C HIS A 73 11.59 7.03 5.58
N TRP A 74 12.81 7.47 5.86
CA TRP A 74 13.61 6.94 6.95
C TRP A 74 14.38 8.04 7.69
N LYS A 75 14.66 7.75 8.96
CA LYS A 75 15.47 8.60 9.84
C LYS A 75 16.51 7.74 10.53
N LYS A 76 17.77 8.19 10.57
CA LYS A 76 18.89 7.43 11.14
C LYS A 76 18.94 5.98 10.61
N ASN A 77 18.75 5.83 9.29
CA ASN A 77 18.69 4.54 8.59
C ASN A 77 17.54 3.61 8.99
N GLN A 78 16.58 4.03 9.82
CA GLN A 78 15.40 3.25 10.17
C GLN A 78 14.18 3.78 9.40
N ALA A 79 13.45 2.88 8.74
CA ALA A 79 12.20 3.21 8.07
C ALA A 79 11.17 3.73 9.09
N GLU A 80 10.62 4.92 8.84
CA GLU A 80 9.50 5.47 9.61
C GLU A 80 8.20 5.31 8.82
N GLU A 81 8.26 5.46 7.50
CA GLU A 81 7.11 5.27 6.61
C GLU A 81 7.50 4.44 5.39
N ILE A 82 6.61 3.53 4.99
CA ILE A 82 6.77 2.68 3.81
C ILE A 82 5.52 2.79 2.96
N VAL A 83 5.71 3.02 1.66
CA VAL A 83 4.63 3.07 0.68
C VAL A 83 4.86 2.01 -0.37
N ILE A 84 3.86 1.15 -0.59
CA ILE A 84 3.86 0.17 -1.68
C ILE A 84 2.69 0.52 -2.58
N ILE A 85 2.99 0.78 -3.85
CA ILE A 85 1.98 1.02 -4.88
C ILE A 85 2.05 -0.12 -5.87
N GLN A 86 0.90 -0.73 -6.16
CA GLN A 86 0.78 -1.78 -7.15
C GLN A 86 -0.26 -1.36 -8.16
N ILE A 87 0.09 -1.46 -9.44
CA ILE A 87 -0.80 -1.18 -10.56
C ILE A 87 -0.85 -2.45 -11.38
N ALA A 88 -2.02 -3.08 -11.42
CA ALA A 88 -2.29 -4.18 -12.31
C ALA A 88 -2.90 -3.63 -13.60
N ASP A 89 -2.28 -3.93 -14.73
CA ASP A 89 -2.71 -3.54 -16.07
C ASP A 89 -3.28 -4.77 -16.78
N LYS A 90 -4.43 -4.62 -17.44
CA LYS A 90 -4.99 -5.65 -18.30
C LYS A 90 -4.07 -5.87 -19.52
N THR A 91 -3.73 -7.11 -19.81
CA THR A 91 -2.85 -7.47 -20.95
C THR A 91 -3.62 -8.04 -22.14
N ASP A 92 -4.83 -8.56 -21.95
CA ASP A 92 -5.73 -8.97 -23.03
C ASP A 92 -6.90 -7.98 -23.18
N PRO A 93 -6.96 -7.19 -24.27
CA PRO A 93 -8.07 -6.28 -24.54
C PRO A 93 -9.43 -6.95 -24.65
N ARG A 94 -9.48 -8.26 -24.94
CA ARG A 94 -10.72 -9.05 -25.07
C ARG A 94 -11.24 -9.55 -23.73
N ALA A 95 -10.41 -9.52 -22.69
CA ALA A 95 -10.85 -9.84 -21.34
C ALA A 95 -11.82 -8.76 -20.83
N GLY A 96 -12.77 -9.18 -19.99
CA GLY A 96 -13.69 -8.26 -19.33
C GLY A 96 -12.97 -7.24 -18.44
N PRO A 97 -13.71 -6.25 -17.89
CA PRO A 97 -13.13 -5.26 -17.00
C PRO A 97 -12.41 -5.92 -15.81
N MET A 98 -11.29 -5.32 -15.38
CA MET A 98 -10.60 -5.75 -14.17
C MET A 98 -11.53 -5.63 -12.96
N VAL A 99 -11.61 -6.70 -12.18
CA VAL A 99 -12.38 -6.76 -10.94
C VAL A 99 -11.41 -6.77 -9.77
N VAL A 100 -11.66 -5.90 -8.78
CA VAL A 100 -10.85 -5.81 -7.57
C VAL A 100 -11.53 -6.55 -6.42
N PRO A 101 -10.84 -7.44 -5.69
CA PRO A 101 -11.41 -8.09 -4.52
C PRO A 101 -11.54 -7.10 -3.36
N PRO A 102 -12.50 -7.32 -2.43
CA PRO A 102 -12.63 -6.46 -1.27
C PRO A 102 -11.40 -6.57 -0.37
N LEU A 103 -11.01 -5.42 0.21
CA LEU A 103 -9.92 -5.36 1.18
C LEU A 103 -10.29 -6.12 2.46
N LYS A 104 -9.39 -7.00 2.90
CA LYS A 104 -9.56 -7.81 4.12
C LYS A 104 -8.45 -7.49 5.13
N PRO A 105 -8.80 -7.35 6.43
CA PRO A 105 -7.79 -7.23 7.48
C PRO A 105 -6.99 -8.51 7.61
N LEU A 106 -5.75 -8.36 8.09
CA LEU A 106 -4.86 -9.47 8.37
C LEU A 106 -5.40 -10.34 9.52
N SER A 107 -6.08 -9.71 10.49
CA SER A 107 -6.72 -10.39 11.62
C SER A 107 -7.94 -9.60 12.08
N GLU A 108 -9.08 -10.27 12.28
CA GLU A 108 -10.30 -9.63 12.76
C GLU A 108 -10.25 -9.25 14.25
N LYS A 109 -9.36 -9.88 15.03
CA LYS A 109 -9.14 -9.55 16.44
C LYS A 109 -8.39 -8.23 16.64
N ARG A 110 -7.59 -7.83 15.65
CA ARG A 110 -6.80 -6.60 15.70
C ARG A 110 -7.65 -5.40 15.33
N LEU A 111 -7.20 -4.22 15.77
CA LEU A 111 -7.80 -2.97 15.38
C LEU A 111 -7.81 -2.83 13.85
N PHE A 112 -9.00 -2.62 13.29
CA PHE A 112 -9.16 -2.22 11.90
C PHE A 112 -10.42 -1.37 11.70
N SER A 113 -10.36 -0.51 10.69
CA SER A 113 -11.43 0.33 10.17
C SER A 113 -11.51 0.14 8.67
N LYS A 114 -12.70 -0.02 8.10
CA LYS A 114 -12.90 -0.17 6.64
C LYS A 114 -14.03 0.72 6.17
N GLY A 115 -13.95 1.19 4.94
CA GLY A 115 -14.99 2.02 4.37
C GLY A 115 -14.83 2.21 2.88
N LYS A 116 -15.70 3.06 2.33
CA LYS A 116 -15.66 3.47 0.93
C LYS A 116 -15.59 5.00 0.86
N ARG A 117 -14.86 5.51 -0.13
CA ARG A 117 -14.82 6.93 -0.47
C ARG A 117 -15.18 7.09 -1.94
N LYS A 118 -16.10 8.00 -2.25
CA LYS A 118 -16.45 8.36 -3.63
C LYS A 118 -15.70 9.64 -4.03
N ARG A 119 -14.99 9.60 -5.16
CA ARG A 119 -14.24 10.74 -5.72
C ARG A 119 -14.33 10.73 -7.23
N THR A 120 -14.84 11.80 -7.84
CA THR A 120 -14.78 12.01 -9.31
C THR A 120 -15.17 10.78 -10.14
N GLY A 121 -16.25 10.08 -9.74
CA GLY A 121 -16.73 8.88 -10.43
C GLY A 121 -16.02 7.56 -10.04
N LEU A 122 -14.97 7.60 -9.21
CA LEU A 122 -14.36 6.43 -8.60
C LEU A 122 -14.98 6.11 -7.24
N GLU A 123 -15.18 4.82 -7.02
CA GLU A 123 -15.39 4.25 -5.70
C GLU A 123 -14.07 3.64 -5.23
N ILE A 124 -13.58 4.14 -4.10
CA ILE A 124 -12.31 3.73 -3.49
C ILE A 124 -12.64 2.97 -2.23
N ASP A 125 -12.32 1.67 -2.23
CA ASP A 125 -12.37 0.86 -1.02
C ASP A 125 -11.11 1.14 -0.19
N TYR A 126 -11.26 1.32 1.12
CA TYR A 126 -10.12 1.46 2.02
C TYR A 126 -10.23 0.60 3.28
N LEU A 127 -9.07 0.26 3.83
CA LEU A 127 -8.89 -0.44 5.09
C LEU A 127 -7.71 0.18 5.84
N ILE A 128 -7.89 0.44 7.13
CA ILE A 128 -6.85 0.83 8.07
C ILE A 128 -6.75 -0.27 9.10
N GLN A 129 -5.54 -0.68 9.47
CA GLN A 129 -5.30 -1.71 10.47
C GLN A 129 -4.01 -1.49 11.25
N ALA A 130 -3.98 -1.97 12.49
CA ALA A 130 -2.74 -2.11 13.25
C ALA A 130 -2.12 -3.49 13.01
N MET A 131 -0.82 -3.54 12.74
CA MET A 131 -0.07 -4.79 12.57
C MET A 131 1.40 -4.59 12.94
N ALA A 132 2.14 -5.66 13.19
CA ALA A 132 3.59 -5.59 13.28
C ALA A 132 4.19 -5.60 11.87
N TRP A 133 5.22 -4.79 11.62
CA TRP A 133 6.02 -4.99 10.42
C TRP A 133 6.67 -6.37 10.47
N ASN A 134 6.79 -7.00 9.31
CA ASN A 134 7.56 -8.22 9.13
C ASN A 134 8.82 -7.88 8.34
N PRO A 135 9.96 -7.57 9.01
CA PRO A 135 11.20 -7.27 8.32
C PRO A 135 11.71 -8.42 7.43
N ALA A 136 11.23 -9.66 7.62
CA ALA A 136 11.59 -10.80 6.78
C ALA A 136 10.78 -10.88 5.47
N SER A 137 9.75 -10.04 5.28
CA SER A 137 8.95 -10.02 4.06
C SER A 137 9.80 -9.82 2.80
N SER A 138 9.53 -10.61 1.76
CA SER A 138 10.21 -10.49 0.47
C SER A 138 10.06 -9.10 -0.14
N SER A 139 8.90 -8.47 0.05
CA SER A 139 8.62 -7.10 -0.44
C SER A 139 9.50 -6.02 0.17
N LEU A 140 10.13 -6.28 1.31
CA LEU A 140 10.95 -5.29 2.02
C LEU A 140 12.46 -5.58 1.88
N ARG A 141 12.85 -6.66 1.19
CA ARG A 141 14.26 -6.95 0.91
C ARG A 141 15.00 -5.80 0.22
N PRO A 142 14.40 -5.05 -0.73
CA PRO A 142 15.11 -3.94 -1.36
C PRO A 142 15.51 -2.82 -0.39
N LEU A 143 14.76 -2.60 0.70
CA LEU A 143 15.15 -1.64 1.75
C LEU A 143 16.42 -2.08 2.46
N LYS A 144 16.51 -3.36 2.83
CA LYS A 144 17.72 -3.93 3.43
C LYS A 144 18.92 -3.83 2.50
N GLY A 145 18.71 -4.06 1.20
CA GLY A 145 19.74 -3.88 0.17
C GLY A 145 20.28 -2.43 0.08
N LYS A 146 19.47 -1.43 0.46
CA LYS A 146 19.89 -0.03 0.58
C LYS A 146 20.41 0.36 1.98
N GLY A 147 20.60 -0.59 2.89
CA GLY A 147 21.04 -0.32 4.26
C GLY A 147 19.95 0.30 5.15
N VAL A 148 18.68 0.29 4.73
CA VAL A 148 17.55 0.77 5.52
C VAL A 148 17.02 -0.36 6.40
N ILE A 149 16.96 -0.09 7.71
CA ILE A 149 16.45 -0.98 8.74
C ILE A 149 14.93 -0.85 8.77
N VAL A 150 14.23 -1.96 8.56
CA VAL A 150 12.80 -2.06 8.87
C VAL A 150 12.69 -2.54 10.31
N PRO A 151 12.17 -1.73 11.23
CA PRO A 151 12.03 -2.14 12.63
C PRO A 151 10.97 -3.24 12.76
N SER A 152 11.14 -4.11 13.76
CA SER A 152 10.13 -5.10 14.16
C SER A 152 9.06 -4.47 15.07
N SER A 153 8.71 -3.20 14.85
CA SER A 153 7.74 -2.46 15.64
C SER A 153 6.31 -2.63 15.10
N TRP A 154 5.35 -2.19 15.91
CA TRP A 154 3.98 -1.99 15.46
C TRP A 154 3.91 -0.86 14.45
N VAL A 155 3.01 -1.02 13.48
CA VAL A 155 2.69 -0.02 12.47
C VAL A 155 1.18 0.12 12.32
N LEU A 156 0.77 1.32 11.93
CA LEU A 156 -0.53 1.54 11.34
C LEU A 156 -0.38 1.47 9.83
N GLN A 157 -1.16 0.60 9.21
CA GLN A 157 -1.21 0.44 7.76
C GLN A 157 -2.60 0.84 7.25
N GLY A 158 -2.61 1.82 6.35
CA GLY A 158 -3.74 2.13 5.51
C GLY A 158 -3.54 1.50 4.14
N GLN A 159 -4.59 0.94 3.57
CA GLN A 159 -4.61 0.45 2.20
C GLN A 159 -5.87 0.93 1.50
N PHE A 160 -5.74 1.37 0.25
CA PHE A 160 -6.88 1.72 -0.59
C PHE A 160 -6.73 1.15 -1.99
N LEU A 161 -7.87 0.78 -2.57
CA LEU A 161 -7.97 0.02 -3.81
C LEU A 161 -9.09 0.59 -4.66
N PHE A 162 -8.82 0.80 -5.94
CA PHE A 162 -9.82 1.25 -6.89
C PHE A 162 -9.52 0.73 -8.30
N PRO A 163 -10.55 0.39 -9.09
CA PRO A 163 -10.39 0.15 -10.52
C PRO A 163 -10.24 1.50 -11.27
N TYR A 164 -9.43 1.53 -12.31
CA TYR A 164 -9.25 2.69 -13.20
C TYR A 164 -9.82 2.35 -14.58
N TYR A 165 -11.00 2.90 -14.87
CA TYR A 165 -11.75 2.71 -16.13
C TYR A 165 -11.86 1.26 -16.65
N GLY A 166 -11.79 0.27 -15.75
CA GLY A 166 -11.90 -1.15 -16.09
C GLY A 166 -10.63 -1.79 -16.69
N ASP A 167 -9.60 -1.01 -16.98
CA ASP A 167 -8.35 -1.52 -17.60
C ASP A 167 -7.18 -1.61 -16.63
N HIS A 168 -7.27 -0.89 -15.51
CA HIS A 168 -6.28 -1.01 -14.44
C HIS A 168 -6.93 -1.21 -13.08
N ALA A 169 -6.16 -1.76 -12.14
CA ALA A 169 -6.47 -1.76 -10.73
C ALA A 169 -5.29 -1.20 -9.95
N VAL A 170 -5.55 -0.20 -9.10
CA VAL A 170 -4.51 0.48 -8.31
C VAL A 170 -4.71 0.13 -6.84
N LEU A 171 -3.67 -0.43 -6.23
CA LEU A 171 -3.59 -0.70 -4.80
C LEU A 171 -2.46 0.12 -4.19
N VAL A 172 -2.78 0.92 -3.18
CA VAL A 172 -1.79 1.65 -2.38
C VAL A 172 -1.81 1.10 -0.97
N ARG A 173 -0.63 0.79 -0.41
CA ARG A 173 -0.43 0.49 1.01
C ARG A 173 0.53 1.54 1.58
N TYR A 174 0.09 2.23 2.61
CA TYR A 174 0.85 3.23 3.33
C TYR A 174 0.97 2.79 4.79
N SER A 175 2.20 2.59 5.26
CA SER A 175 2.49 2.10 6.61
C SER A 175 3.38 3.08 7.34
N LYS A 176 3.04 3.36 8.61
CA LYS A 176 3.80 4.25 9.49
C LYS A 176 4.13 3.58 10.82
N ASP A 177 5.39 3.64 11.24
CA ASP A 177 5.86 3.16 12.53
C ASP A 177 5.15 3.91 13.66
N VAL A 178 4.53 3.21 14.61
CA VAL A 178 3.81 3.84 15.73
C VAL A 178 4.74 4.69 16.60
N ASN A 179 6.04 4.38 16.63
CA ASN A 179 7.03 5.14 17.39
C ASN A 179 7.35 6.50 16.75
N SER A 180 7.11 6.67 15.44
CA SER A 180 7.36 7.92 14.72
C SER A 180 6.38 9.05 15.09
N PHE A 181 5.26 8.73 15.74
CA PHE A 181 4.29 9.74 16.18
C PHE A 181 4.74 10.50 17.42
N GLY A 182 5.80 10.04 18.12
CA GLY A 182 6.32 10.69 19.32
C GLY A 182 5.56 10.38 20.62
N TRP A 183 4.60 9.45 20.58
CA TRP A 183 3.83 8.98 21.74
C TRP A 183 4.45 7.72 22.29
N LYS A 184 4.42 7.55 23.62
CA LYS A 184 4.75 6.26 24.23
C LYS A 184 3.55 5.32 24.06
N VAL A 185 3.74 4.24 23.30
CA VAL A 185 2.72 3.22 23.04
C VAL A 185 3.24 1.82 23.39
N SER A 186 2.31 0.89 23.60
CA SER A 186 2.62 -0.52 23.87
C SER A 186 3.38 -1.17 22.73
N GLN A 187 4.52 -1.78 23.06
CA GLN A 187 5.33 -2.56 22.13
C GLN A 187 4.84 -4.02 22.04
N GLU A 188 4.10 -4.50 23.05
CA GLU A 188 3.61 -5.89 23.11
C GLU A 188 2.40 -6.15 22.22
N GLY A 189 1.72 -5.11 21.72
CA GLY A 189 0.58 -5.30 20.83
C GLY A 189 -0.78 -5.46 21.47
N LYS A 190 -0.84 -5.74 22.78
CA LYS A 190 -2.09 -6.00 23.52
C LYS A 190 -3.07 -4.83 23.44
N ASN A 191 -2.55 -3.60 23.49
CA ASN A 191 -3.37 -2.38 23.45
C ASN A 191 -3.89 -2.04 22.03
N TRP A 192 -3.45 -2.78 21.01
CA TRP A 192 -3.89 -2.61 19.61
C TRP A 192 -5.03 -3.57 19.22
N GLU A 193 -5.67 -4.18 20.22
CA GLU A 193 -6.91 -4.94 20.06
C GLU A 193 -8.12 -4.01 20.10
N ARG A 194 -9.14 -4.33 19.29
CA ARG A 194 -10.30 -3.44 19.08
C ARG A 194 -11.00 -3.05 20.39
N GLU A 195 -11.07 -3.97 21.34
CA GLU A 195 -11.77 -3.80 22.62
C GLU A 195 -10.91 -3.14 23.71
N SER A 196 -9.60 -3.01 23.49
CA SER A 196 -8.65 -2.55 24.52
C SER A 196 -8.00 -1.21 24.18
N ILE A 197 -8.20 -0.69 22.97
CA ILE A 197 -7.53 0.53 22.51
C ILE A 197 -8.01 1.76 23.29
N SER A 198 -7.06 2.50 23.86
CA SER A 198 -7.31 3.71 24.64
C SER A 198 -6.06 4.60 24.64
N GLY A 199 -6.15 5.78 25.29
CA GLY A 199 -5.01 6.66 25.52
C GLY A 199 -4.20 7.01 24.26
N ASN A 200 -2.89 6.80 24.33
CA ASN A 200 -1.95 7.16 23.27
C ASN A 200 -2.13 6.30 22.00
N GLU A 201 -2.47 5.01 22.14
CA GLU A 201 -2.75 4.12 21.02
C GLU A 201 -3.97 4.62 20.24
N ARG A 202 -5.05 4.98 20.94
CA ARG A 202 -6.24 5.58 20.31
C ARG A 202 -5.91 6.87 19.60
N LYS A 203 -5.16 7.76 20.24
CA LYS A 203 -4.75 9.03 19.63
C LYS A 203 -3.87 8.82 18.39
N THR A 204 -2.96 7.86 18.45
CA THR A 204 -2.09 7.49 17.32
C THR A 204 -2.93 6.97 16.15
N LEU A 205 -3.95 6.14 16.42
CA LEU A 205 -4.91 5.72 15.41
C LEU A 205 -5.62 6.92 14.78
N GLU A 206 -6.26 7.77 15.58
CA GLU A 206 -7.06 8.90 15.09
C GLU A 206 -6.23 9.84 14.21
N VAL A 207 -4.98 10.13 14.60
CA VAL A 207 -4.05 10.94 13.80
C VAL A 207 -3.72 10.24 12.48
N PHE A 208 -3.45 8.94 12.51
CA PHE A 208 -3.17 8.17 11.31
C PHE A 208 -4.38 8.10 10.37
N GLU A 209 -5.58 7.86 10.91
CA GLU A 209 -6.81 7.77 10.11
C GLU A 209 -7.06 9.07 9.36
N LYS A 210 -6.95 10.21 10.05
CA LYS A 210 -7.07 11.53 9.41
C LYS A 210 -6.04 11.69 8.29
N MET A 211 -4.76 11.46 8.59
CA MET A 211 -3.67 11.59 7.63
C MET A 211 -3.84 10.67 6.41
N PHE A 212 -4.25 9.42 6.62
CA PHE A 212 -4.46 8.45 5.54
C PHE A 212 -5.68 8.80 4.68
N LEU A 213 -6.76 9.30 5.28
CA LEU A 213 -7.90 9.81 4.51
C LEU A 213 -7.53 11.05 3.70
N GLU A 214 -6.66 11.93 4.21
CA GLU A 214 -6.11 13.06 3.44
C GLU A 214 -5.30 12.59 2.23
N VAL A 215 -4.54 11.49 2.35
CA VAL A 215 -3.86 10.86 1.19
C VAL A 215 -4.88 10.42 0.15
N ILE A 216 -5.93 9.69 0.54
CA ILE A 216 -6.99 9.27 -0.40
C ILE A 216 -7.67 10.50 -1.04
N ASP A 217 -7.93 11.54 -0.25
CA ASP A 217 -8.58 12.76 -0.72
C ASP A 217 -7.70 13.61 -1.65
N SER A 218 -6.38 13.42 -1.60
CA SER A 218 -5.43 14.03 -2.53
C SER A 218 -5.38 13.37 -3.90
N LEU A 219 -5.98 12.17 -4.06
CA LEU A 219 -6.01 11.47 -5.33
C LEU A 219 -6.68 12.33 -6.40
N ARG A 220 -5.98 12.54 -7.51
CA ARG A 220 -6.53 13.14 -8.73
C ARG A 220 -6.32 12.16 -9.87
N ILE A 221 -7.38 11.94 -10.61
CA ILE A 221 -7.43 11.23 -11.88
C ILE A 221 -7.24 12.31 -12.93
N ASP A 222 -6.27 12.14 -13.82
CA ASP A 222 -6.02 13.08 -14.91
C ASP A 222 -6.52 12.51 -16.25
#